data_AF-C7YPM8-F1
#
_entry.id   AF-C7YPM8-F1
#
_cell.length_a   1.000
_cell.length_b   1.000
_cell.length_c   1.000
_cell.angle_alpha   90.00
_cell.angle_beta   90.00
_cell.angle_gamma   90.00
#
_symmetry.space_group_name_H-M   'P 1'
#
loop_
_entity.id
_entity.type
_entity.pdbx_description
1 polymer ?
#
loop_
_entity_poly.entity_id
_entity_poly.type
_entity_poly.pdbx_seq_one_letter_code
_entity_poly.pdbx_strand_id
1 'polypeptide(L)'
;MAPIQHSRSTSSSTMFNRIKDKFSSKRITCTGQNMNSNNPFADNFVDAPPAYSPVDESRARSRKPTHLNVGAGRRGASPSPSLASITSAEDKYAFLSTFDTIFVIDDSGSMSGRSWRETRDALAAITPICTAHDPDGIDVYFLNHRSHGSGSEGQAPGGYYNLRDVQQVECLFNSVRPSGATPTGNRLQSILKPYIASLSRRPDSMDTTKPVNVIVITDGAASDDPESIIVHNARKLDTLEAPPHQVGIQFFQVGNEYGAAAALRQLDDDLAEQGIRDMVDTATWSTNGLKADGILKVVLGAVVRRLDRQSIRNSVDSRRQ
;
A
#
# COMPACT_ATOMS: atom_id res chain seq x y z
N MET A 1 19.11 66.00 20.58
CA MET A 1 19.30 65.57 19.18
C MET A 1 20.72 65.94 18.76
N ALA A 2 21.61 64.94 18.76
CA ALA A 2 23.00 64.99 18.29
C ALA A 2 23.41 63.55 17.88
N PRO A 3 24.25 63.35 16.84
CA PRO A 3 24.65 62.04 16.31
C PRO A 3 26.10 61.67 16.66
N ILE A 4 26.41 60.37 16.86
CA ILE A 4 27.76 59.75 16.87
C ILE A 4 27.53 58.24 16.56
N GLN A 5 27.90 57.57 15.46
CA GLN A 5 29.11 57.36 14.63
C GLN A 5 30.26 56.51 15.24
N HIS A 6 30.55 55.40 14.51
CA HIS A 6 31.81 54.65 14.39
C HIS A 6 32.27 53.75 15.57
N SER A 7 32.89 52.57 15.41
CA SER A 7 33.67 51.95 14.30
C SER A 7 33.79 50.41 14.53
N ARG A 8 33.64 49.58 13.48
CA ARG A 8 34.65 48.74 12.77
C ARG A 8 35.50 47.74 13.57
N SER A 9 35.48 46.47 13.13
CA SER A 9 36.65 45.62 12.74
C SER A 9 36.20 44.15 12.60
N THR A 10 35.93 43.59 11.42
CA THR A 10 36.83 42.84 10.48
C THR A 10 37.67 41.70 11.07
N SER A 11 37.40 40.46 10.59
CA SER A 11 38.33 39.46 9.99
C SER A 11 37.64 38.07 10.01
N SER A 12 37.24 37.45 8.89
CA SER A 12 38.02 36.55 8.00
C SER A 12 38.77 35.44 8.79
N SER A 13 38.72 34.13 8.52
CA SER A 13 38.30 33.31 7.37
C SER A 13 38.39 31.81 7.72
N THR A 14 37.63 30.98 6.98
CA THR A 14 37.90 29.58 6.54
C THR A 14 38.17 28.47 7.57
N MET A 15 37.38 27.39 7.52
CA MET A 15 37.85 26.08 7.02
C MET A 15 36.73 25.05 6.83
N PHE A 16 36.90 24.25 5.78
CA PHE A 16 36.07 23.13 5.32
C PHE A 16 36.16 21.88 6.20
N ASN A 17 35.18 20.99 5.98
CA ASN A 17 35.17 19.52 6.13
C ASN A 17 34.54 18.87 7.38
N ARG A 18 33.42 18.18 7.09
CA ARG A 18 33.10 16.76 7.39
C ARG A 18 32.88 16.40 8.87
N ILE A 19 31.70 15.86 9.18
CA ILE A 19 31.51 14.47 9.69
C ILE A 19 30.00 14.18 9.94
N LYS A 20 29.51 13.22 9.15
CA LYS A 20 28.61 12.09 9.39
C LYS A 20 27.42 12.18 10.36
N ASP A 21 26.28 11.82 9.77
CA ASP A 21 25.35 10.74 10.16
C ASP A 21 24.81 10.70 11.59
N LYS A 22 23.51 11.01 11.70
CA LYS A 22 22.64 10.37 12.69
C LYS A 22 21.23 10.16 12.11
N PHE A 23 21.13 9.31 11.09
CA PHE A 23 19.88 8.60 10.83
C PHE A 23 19.68 7.58 11.95
N SER A 24 18.76 7.88 12.86
CA SER A 24 18.24 6.91 13.81
C SER A 24 16.75 6.77 13.54
N SER A 25 16.39 5.95 12.55
CA SER A 25 15.05 5.38 12.45
C SER A 25 14.82 4.53 13.69
N LYS A 26 14.14 5.10 14.70
CA LYS A 26 13.65 4.32 15.83
C LYS A 26 12.59 3.36 15.30
N ARG A 27 12.99 2.11 15.06
CA ARG A 27 12.07 0.98 15.02
C ARG A 27 11.29 0.97 16.33
N ILE A 28 9.97 0.81 16.24
CA ILE A 28 9.12 0.50 17.38
C ILE A 28 9.69 -0.78 18.00
N THR A 29 10.32 -0.65 19.17
CA THR A 29 10.91 -1.75 19.93
C THR A 29 10.10 -1.90 21.20
N CYS A 30 9.29 -2.96 21.25
CA CYS A 30 8.64 -3.42 22.46
C CYS A 30 9.68 -4.17 23.30
N THR A 31 10.15 -3.56 24.39
CA THR A 31 11.03 -4.22 25.36
C THR A 31 10.18 -4.97 26.38
N GLY A 32 10.06 -6.28 26.20
CA GLY A 32 9.63 -7.20 27.25
C GLY A 32 10.82 -7.49 28.18
N GLN A 33 10.68 -7.20 29.46
CA GLN A 33 11.64 -7.57 30.49
C GLN A 33 11.70 -9.09 30.63
N ASN A 34 12.89 -9.70 30.48
CA ASN A 34 13.16 -11.00 31.08
C ASN A 34 14.63 -11.13 31.50
N MET A 35 14.84 -11.58 32.74
CA MET A 35 16.14 -11.75 33.40
C MET A 35 16.76 -13.12 33.04
N ASN A 36 18.07 -13.12 32.82
CA ASN A 36 19.05 -14.21 32.96
C ASN A 36 18.75 -15.63 32.38
N SER A 37 19.59 -16.11 31.45
CA SER A 37 20.70 -17.04 31.78
C SER A 37 21.40 -17.66 30.54
N ASN A 38 22.73 -17.61 30.58
CA ASN A 38 23.76 -18.54 30.09
C ASN A 38 23.58 -19.37 28.80
N ASN A 39 24.44 -19.04 27.83
CA ASN A 39 24.69 -19.77 26.59
C ASN A 39 25.96 -20.64 26.72
N PRO A 40 25.92 -21.98 26.53
CA PRO A 40 27.09 -22.84 26.73
C PRO A 40 27.69 -23.47 25.46
N PHE A 41 27.49 -22.92 24.26
CA PHE A 41 28.14 -23.46 23.04
C PHE A 41 28.86 -22.38 22.23
N ALA A 42 30.08 -22.07 22.67
CA ALA A 42 31.12 -21.48 21.85
C ALA A 42 32.20 -22.55 21.64
N ASP A 43 32.37 -23.06 20.42
CA ASP A 43 33.68 -23.17 19.77
C ASP A 43 33.61 -23.72 18.33
N ASN A 44 34.27 -22.98 17.43
CA ASN A 44 35.06 -23.32 16.24
C ASN A 44 34.67 -24.50 15.33
N PHE A 45 34.57 -24.25 14.01
CA PHE A 45 35.49 -24.81 12.99
C PHE A 45 35.35 -24.06 11.65
N VAL A 46 36.50 -23.97 10.97
CA VAL A 46 36.81 -23.24 9.74
C VAL A 46 36.63 -24.19 8.55
N ASP A 47 35.96 -23.76 7.47
CA ASP A 47 36.39 -24.08 6.10
C ASP A 47 35.67 -23.24 5.04
N ALA A 48 36.44 -22.68 4.10
CA ALA A 48 35.95 -21.92 2.95
C ALA A 48 35.74 -22.85 1.73
N PRO A 49 34.74 -22.62 0.86
CA PRO A 49 34.51 -23.46 -0.30
C PRO A 49 35.54 -23.18 -1.43
N PRO A 50 35.87 -24.19 -2.26
CA PRO A 50 36.88 -24.07 -3.32
C PRO A 50 36.39 -23.25 -4.52
N ALA A 51 37.35 -22.62 -5.21
CA ALA A 51 37.17 -21.80 -6.41
C ALA A 51 36.91 -22.65 -7.67
N TYR A 52 35.98 -22.22 -8.53
CA TYR A 52 35.74 -22.82 -9.84
C TYR A 52 36.62 -22.19 -10.93
N SER A 53 37.27 -23.05 -11.71
CA SER A 53 38.13 -22.74 -12.85
C SER A 53 37.32 -22.48 -14.14
N PRO A 54 37.85 -21.72 -15.12
CA PRO A 54 37.13 -21.30 -16.32
C PRO A 54 36.99 -22.43 -17.36
N VAL A 55 35.85 -22.47 -18.05
CA VAL A 55 35.63 -23.37 -19.20
C VAL A 55 36.04 -22.71 -20.51
N ASP A 56 36.71 -23.51 -21.34
CA ASP A 56 37.46 -23.17 -22.55
C ASP A 56 36.55 -23.04 -23.80
N GLU A 57 36.76 -21.97 -24.56
CA GLU A 57 36.19 -21.70 -25.88
C GLU A 57 36.89 -22.56 -26.94
N SER A 58 36.32 -23.70 -27.34
CA SER A 58 36.69 -24.31 -28.62
C SER A 58 35.69 -25.34 -29.14
N ARG A 59 34.60 -24.89 -29.77
CA ARG A 59 33.95 -25.70 -30.83
C ARG A 59 33.13 -24.90 -31.83
N ALA A 60 33.79 -24.04 -32.59
CA ALA A 60 33.28 -23.55 -33.86
C ALA A 60 33.64 -24.53 -34.99
N ARG A 61 32.63 -25.22 -35.57
CA ARG A 61 32.42 -25.43 -37.02
C ARG A 61 31.52 -26.63 -37.30
N SER A 62 30.46 -26.35 -38.06
CA SER A 62 30.02 -27.08 -39.26
C SER A 62 28.51 -27.35 -39.26
N ARG A 63 27.74 -26.48 -39.93
CA ARG A 63 26.68 -26.86 -40.88
C ARG A 63 26.17 -25.63 -41.64
N LYS A 64 26.04 -25.81 -42.97
CA LYS A 64 25.70 -24.82 -44.01
C LYS A 64 24.18 -24.49 -44.04
N PRO A 65 23.76 -23.41 -44.75
CA PRO A 65 22.50 -22.72 -44.52
C PRO A 65 21.35 -23.27 -45.37
N THR A 66 20.13 -23.20 -44.84
CA THR A 66 18.88 -23.33 -45.61
C THR A 66 18.07 -22.04 -45.53
N HIS A 67 17.55 -21.66 -46.69
CA HIS A 67 16.97 -20.39 -47.08
C HIS A 67 15.53 -20.22 -46.56
N LEU A 68 15.24 -19.02 -46.01
CA LEU A 68 13.95 -18.29 -45.96
C LEU A 68 12.64 -19.03 -45.64
N ASN A 69 12.00 -18.61 -44.53
CA ASN A 69 10.66 -18.05 -44.65
C ASN A 69 10.41 -16.97 -43.57
N VAL A 70 10.29 -15.70 -44.02
CA VAL A 70 9.86 -14.58 -43.19
C VAL A 70 8.35 -14.68 -43.05
N GLY A 71 7.90 -15.35 -41.98
CA GLY A 71 6.55 -15.21 -41.47
C GLY A 71 6.54 -14.09 -40.45
N ALA A 72 5.87 -12.98 -40.76
CA ALA A 72 5.57 -11.92 -39.81
C ALA A 72 4.65 -12.46 -38.70
N GLY A 73 5.26 -13.09 -37.70
CA GLY A 73 4.59 -13.47 -36.47
C GLY A 73 4.30 -12.20 -35.67
N ARG A 74 3.07 -11.71 -35.76
CA ARG A 74 2.50 -10.76 -34.81
C ARG A 74 2.89 -11.22 -33.41
N ARG A 75 3.62 -10.38 -32.66
CA ARG A 75 3.81 -10.57 -31.22
C ARG A 75 2.40 -10.63 -30.62
N GLY A 76 1.94 -11.84 -30.30
CA GLY A 76 0.70 -12.02 -29.56
C GLY A 76 0.85 -11.25 -28.26
N ALA A 77 -0.08 -10.34 -27.99
CA ALA A 77 -0.19 -9.72 -26.69
C ALA A 77 -0.25 -10.85 -25.65
N SER A 78 0.67 -10.84 -24.69
CA SER A 78 0.59 -11.71 -23.52
C SER A 78 -0.82 -11.57 -22.91
N PRO A 79 -1.54 -12.67 -22.61
CA PRO A 79 -2.88 -12.55 -22.06
C PRO A 79 -2.82 -11.80 -20.74
N SER A 80 -3.61 -10.73 -20.61
CA SER A 80 -3.80 -10.04 -19.34
C SER A 80 -4.29 -11.06 -18.30
N PRO A 81 -3.71 -11.08 -17.08
CA PRO A 81 -4.03 -12.11 -16.12
C PRO A 81 -5.46 -11.92 -15.60
N SER A 82 -6.30 -12.94 -15.77
CA SER A 82 -7.64 -13.04 -15.18
C SER A 82 -7.55 -13.64 -13.77
N LEU A 83 -8.58 -13.47 -12.93
CA LEU A 83 -8.61 -14.09 -11.61
C LEU A 83 -8.39 -15.62 -11.68
N ALA A 84 -8.95 -16.30 -12.68
CA ALA A 84 -8.71 -17.72 -12.93
C ALA A 84 -7.24 -18.07 -13.26
N SER A 85 -6.43 -17.06 -13.60
CA SER A 85 -5.00 -17.17 -13.87
C SER A 85 -4.11 -16.70 -12.71
N ILE A 86 -4.68 -16.02 -11.70
CA ILE A 86 -3.95 -15.47 -10.53
C ILE A 86 -4.32 -16.22 -9.24
N THR A 87 -5.58 -16.63 -9.07
CA THR A 87 -6.02 -17.56 -8.03
C THR A 87 -6.21 -18.95 -8.63
N SER A 88 -5.45 -19.93 -8.17
CA SER A 88 -5.79 -21.33 -8.42
C SER A 88 -6.76 -21.81 -7.33
N ALA A 89 -7.39 -22.96 -7.54
CA ALA A 89 -8.17 -23.63 -6.48
C ALA A 89 -7.33 -23.94 -5.22
N GLU A 90 -6.00 -23.84 -5.30
CA GLU A 90 -5.05 -24.13 -4.23
C GLU A 90 -4.62 -22.89 -3.45
N ASP A 91 -4.67 -21.68 -4.04
CA ASP A 91 -4.33 -20.43 -3.34
C ASP A 91 -5.29 -19.28 -3.71
N LYS A 92 -6.32 -19.14 -2.86
CA LYS A 92 -7.34 -18.09 -2.98
C LYS A 92 -6.84 -16.69 -2.60
N TYR A 93 -5.57 -16.55 -2.23
CA TYR A 93 -4.98 -15.29 -1.76
C TYR A 93 -3.78 -14.85 -2.61
N ALA A 94 -3.40 -15.62 -3.63
CA ALA A 94 -2.26 -15.34 -4.51
C ALA A 94 -2.29 -13.93 -5.14
N PHE A 95 -3.48 -13.37 -5.36
CA PHE A 95 -3.62 -12.00 -5.88
C PHE A 95 -3.23 -10.90 -4.89
N LEU A 96 -3.13 -11.18 -3.58
CA LEU A 96 -2.60 -10.21 -2.61
C LEU A 96 -1.16 -9.79 -2.96
N SER A 97 -0.42 -10.60 -3.73
CA SER A 97 0.92 -10.26 -4.22
C SER A 97 0.95 -9.17 -5.31
N THR A 98 -0.19 -8.84 -5.93
CA THR A 98 -0.23 -7.98 -7.11
C THR A 98 -0.49 -6.50 -6.80
N PHE A 99 -0.75 -6.14 -5.54
CA PHE A 99 -0.95 -4.75 -5.11
C PHE A 99 -0.40 -4.52 -3.70
N ASP A 100 -0.07 -3.27 -3.39
CA ASP A 100 0.27 -2.85 -2.04
C ASP A 100 -1.02 -2.62 -1.24
N THR A 101 -1.12 -3.23 -0.06
CA THR A 101 -2.29 -3.08 0.81
C THR A 101 -2.08 -1.96 1.82
N ILE A 102 -2.95 -0.95 1.77
CA ILE A 102 -2.90 0.22 2.65
C ILE A 102 -4.17 0.26 3.50
N PHE A 103 -4.06 0.16 4.81
CA PHE A 103 -5.17 0.38 5.74
C PHE A 103 -5.21 1.83 6.21
N VAL A 104 -6.38 2.46 6.10
CA VAL A 104 -6.66 3.78 6.64
C VAL A 104 -7.66 3.61 7.79
N ILE A 105 -7.16 3.71 9.01
CA ILE A 105 -7.94 3.44 10.21
C ILE A 105 -8.49 4.74 10.77
N ASP A 106 -9.81 4.78 10.96
CA ASP A 106 -10.47 5.81 11.73
C ASP A 106 -10.03 5.72 13.20
N ASP A 107 -9.39 6.79 13.67
CA ASP A 107 -9.03 7.01 15.07
C ASP A 107 -9.78 8.20 15.65
N SER A 108 -10.98 8.51 15.13
CA SER A 108 -11.88 9.53 15.69
C SER A 108 -12.42 9.13 17.07
N GLY A 109 -13.02 10.09 17.78
CA GLY A 109 -13.57 9.83 19.12
C GLY A 109 -14.63 8.72 19.17
N SER A 110 -15.44 8.55 18.12
CA SER A 110 -16.52 7.54 18.05
C SER A 110 -16.00 6.11 18.11
N MET A 111 -14.81 5.88 17.57
CA MET A 111 -14.16 4.57 17.54
C MET A 111 -13.80 4.04 18.94
N SER A 112 -13.84 4.89 19.98
CA SER A 112 -13.50 4.51 21.35
C SER A 112 -14.23 3.28 21.85
N GLY A 113 -13.49 2.31 22.40
CA GLY A 113 -14.07 1.13 23.02
C GLY A 113 -14.18 -0.05 22.06
N ARG A 114 -15.40 -0.42 21.67
CA ARG A 114 -15.64 -1.68 20.92
C ARG A 114 -15.06 -1.61 19.52
N SER A 115 -15.40 -0.59 18.74
CA SER A 115 -14.96 -0.43 17.35
C SER A 115 -13.43 -0.46 17.24
N TRP A 116 -12.72 0.26 18.12
CA TRP A 116 -11.25 0.27 18.15
C TRP A 116 -10.64 -1.12 18.39
N ARG A 117 -11.18 -1.88 19.35
CA ARG A 117 -10.70 -3.25 19.65
C ARG A 117 -11.00 -4.20 18.50
N GLU A 118 -12.20 -4.12 17.93
CA GLU A 118 -12.61 -4.94 16.79
C GLU A 118 -11.72 -4.70 15.57
N THR A 119 -11.42 -3.44 15.26
CA THR A 119 -10.50 -3.08 14.18
C THR A 119 -9.09 -3.59 14.42
N ARG A 120 -8.57 -3.47 15.65
CA ARG A 120 -7.27 -4.03 16.03
C ARG A 120 -7.22 -5.54 15.81
N ASP A 121 -8.18 -6.26 16.38
CA ASP A 121 -8.20 -7.73 16.38
C ASP A 121 -8.28 -8.27 14.96
N ALA A 122 -9.02 -7.59 14.09
CA ALA A 122 -9.14 -7.99 12.70
C ALA A 122 -7.92 -7.62 11.86
N LEU A 123 -7.28 -6.46 12.10
CA LEU A 123 -6.02 -6.12 11.46
C LEU A 123 -4.91 -7.11 11.88
N ALA A 124 -4.87 -7.46 13.16
CA ALA A 124 -3.99 -8.50 13.70
C ALA A 124 -4.22 -9.86 13.00
N ALA A 125 -5.48 -10.24 12.77
CA ALA A 125 -5.80 -11.50 12.12
C ALA A 125 -5.46 -11.52 10.62
N ILE A 126 -5.58 -10.39 9.91
CA ILE A 126 -5.34 -10.34 8.47
C ILE A 126 -3.87 -10.08 8.10
N THR A 127 -3.10 -9.43 8.97
CA THR A 127 -1.70 -9.11 8.69
C THR A 127 -0.89 -10.34 8.28
N PRO A 128 -0.94 -11.48 9.00
CA PRO A 128 -0.23 -12.70 8.59
C PRO A 128 -0.63 -13.20 7.20
N ILE A 129 -1.92 -13.08 6.86
CA ILE A 129 -2.46 -13.48 5.56
C ILE A 129 -1.89 -12.58 4.47
N CYS A 130 -1.96 -11.26 4.62
CA CYS A 130 -1.37 -10.31 3.67
C CYS A 130 0.14 -10.57 3.49
N THR A 131 0.87 -10.76 4.59
CA THR A 131 2.34 -10.90 4.56
C THR A 131 2.83 -12.22 4.00
N ALA A 132 1.97 -13.25 3.97
CA ALA A 132 2.29 -14.52 3.33
C ALA A 132 2.39 -14.39 1.80
N HIS A 133 1.68 -13.41 1.22
CA HIS A 133 1.62 -13.19 -0.23
C HIS A 133 2.29 -11.88 -0.66
N ASP A 134 2.43 -10.91 0.25
CA ASP A 134 3.15 -9.66 0.05
C ASP A 134 4.28 -9.53 1.10
N PRO A 135 5.53 -9.91 0.76
CA PRO A 135 6.65 -9.88 1.69
C PRO A 135 6.98 -8.48 2.24
N ASP A 136 6.56 -7.42 1.54
CA ASP A 136 6.80 -6.06 2.02
C ASP A 136 5.92 -5.73 3.23
N GLY A 137 4.74 -6.34 3.33
CA GLY A 137 3.81 -6.23 4.44
C GLY A 137 2.66 -5.26 4.15
N ILE A 138 2.07 -4.70 5.19
CA ILE A 138 0.97 -3.73 5.05
C ILE A 138 1.38 -2.34 5.54
N ASP A 139 0.80 -1.32 4.92
CA ASP A 139 0.92 0.06 5.39
C ASP A 139 -0.33 0.44 6.18
N VAL A 140 -0.15 1.16 7.29
CA VAL A 140 -1.24 1.65 8.13
C VAL A 140 -1.14 3.16 8.32
N TYR A 141 -2.23 3.86 8.03
CA TYR A 141 -2.40 5.27 8.29
C TYR A 141 -3.61 5.47 9.20
N PHE A 142 -3.54 6.42 10.13
CA PHE A 142 -4.72 6.88 10.87
C PHE A 142 -5.30 8.15 10.28
N LEU A 143 -6.60 8.41 10.47
CA LEU A 143 -7.24 9.65 10.01
C LEU A 143 -6.65 10.90 10.68
N ASN A 144 -6.48 10.86 12.00
CA ASN A 144 -6.01 11.97 12.83
C ASN A 144 -4.52 11.81 13.20
N HIS A 145 -4.12 10.67 13.76
CA HIS A 145 -2.75 10.44 14.19
C HIS A 145 -1.76 10.41 13.00
N ARG A 146 -0.55 10.95 13.21
CA ARG A 146 0.56 10.94 12.25
C ARG A 146 1.81 10.41 12.93
N SER A 147 2.44 9.40 12.32
CA SER A 147 3.77 8.97 12.76
C SER A 147 4.85 9.99 12.35
N HIS A 148 6.08 9.80 12.83
CA HIS A 148 7.25 10.52 12.31
C HIS A 148 7.84 9.92 11.02
N GLY A 149 7.19 8.89 10.46
CA GLY A 149 7.64 8.24 9.24
C GLY A 149 7.51 9.17 8.03
N SER A 150 8.57 9.30 7.24
CA SER A 150 8.58 10.17 6.05
C SER A 150 7.97 9.52 4.81
N GLY A 151 7.82 8.19 4.80
CA GLY A 151 7.45 7.40 3.61
C GLY A 151 8.60 7.26 2.62
N SER A 152 8.55 6.24 1.76
CA SER A 152 9.37 6.15 0.55
C SER A 152 8.70 6.84 -0.65
N GLU A 153 9.30 6.76 -1.83
CA GLU A 153 8.66 7.25 -3.05
C GLU A 153 7.28 6.60 -3.24
N GLY A 154 6.26 7.43 -3.49
CA GLY A 154 4.87 6.99 -3.64
C GLY A 154 4.09 6.84 -2.33
N GLN A 155 4.78 6.62 -1.20
CA GLN A 155 4.16 6.59 0.13
C GLN A 155 4.01 8.00 0.70
N ALA A 156 2.90 8.23 1.40
CA ALA A 156 2.68 9.49 2.09
C ALA A 156 3.36 9.49 3.47
N PRO A 157 3.80 10.66 3.97
CA PRO A 157 4.32 10.76 5.33
C PRO A 157 3.23 10.52 6.39
N GLY A 158 3.68 10.24 7.61
CA GLY A 158 2.82 10.05 8.77
C GLY A 158 2.04 8.74 8.78
N GLY A 159 2.55 7.72 8.07
CA GLY A 159 2.07 6.33 8.10
C GLY A 159 3.01 5.40 8.87
N TYR A 160 2.57 4.18 9.09
CA TYR A 160 3.35 3.09 9.66
C TYR A 160 3.51 2.05 8.56
N TYR A 161 4.74 1.81 8.12
CA TYR A 161 4.99 1.08 6.88
C TYR A 161 5.50 -0.32 7.14
N ASN A 162 5.20 -1.23 6.22
CA ASN A 162 5.77 -2.58 6.17
C ASN A 162 5.53 -3.36 7.47
N LEU A 163 4.31 -3.28 8.02
CA LEU A 163 3.89 -4.09 9.16
C LEU A 163 3.76 -5.54 8.70
N ARG A 164 4.42 -6.44 9.42
CA ARG A 164 4.56 -7.85 9.03
C ARG A 164 4.05 -8.85 10.05
N ASP A 165 3.89 -8.43 11.29
CA ASP A 165 3.46 -9.32 12.35
C ASP A 165 2.40 -8.73 13.26
N VAL A 166 1.72 -9.62 13.98
CA VAL A 166 0.63 -9.30 14.90
C VAL A 166 1.11 -8.41 16.04
N GLN A 167 2.35 -8.57 16.51
CA GLN A 167 2.87 -7.81 17.65
C GLN A 167 3.06 -6.34 17.28
N GLN A 168 3.48 -6.05 16.05
CA GLN A 168 3.57 -4.69 15.54
C GLN A 168 2.21 -4.01 15.48
N VAL A 169 1.16 -4.72 15.03
CA VAL A 169 -0.22 -4.22 15.02
C VAL A 169 -0.72 -3.93 16.44
N GLU A 170 -0.54 -4.87 17.37
CA GLU A 170 -0.92 -4.68 18.77
C GLU A 170 -0.19 -3.49 19.40
N CYS A 171 1.13 -3.37 19.20
CA CYS A 171 1.91 -2.23 19.68
C CYS A 171 1.40 -0.91 19.10
N LEU A 172 1.05 -0.90 17.81
CA LEU A 172 0.52 0.26 17.13
C LEU A 172 -0.78 0.74 17.79
N PHE A 173 -1.77 -0.14 17.95
CA PHE A 173 -3.05 0.19 18.57
C PHE A 173 -2.93 0.52 20.06
N ASN A 174 -1.90 0.01 20.74
CA ASN A 174 -1.59 0.39 22.12
C ASN A 174 -0.98 1.79 22.22
N SER A 175 -0.30 2.28 21.17
CA SER A 175 0.34 3.60 21.12
C SER A 175 -0.59 4.74 20.69
N VAL A 176 -1.68 4.44 19.99
CA VAL A 176 -2.65 5.42 19.50
C VAL A 176 -3.93 5.38 20.33
N ARG A 177 -4.59 6.53 20.51
CA ARG A 177 -5.87 6.64 21.22
C ARG A 177 -6.90 7.33 20.31
N PRO A 178 -8.11 6.77 20.18
CA PRO A 178 -9.17 7.39 19.40
C PRO A 178 -9.52 8.79 19.94
N SER A 179 -9.48 9.80 19.08
CA SER A 179 -9.79 11.20 19.38
C SER A 179 -9.97 12.02 18.09
N GLY A 180 -10.70 13.13 18.19
CA GLY A 180 -10.91 14.02 17.05
C GLY A 180 -12.07 13.61 16.15
N ALA A 181 -12.10 14.22 14.95
CA ALA A 181 -13.15 14.04 13.95
C ALA A 181 -12.79 12.92 12.96
N THR A 182 -13.57 12.78 11.89
CA THR A 182 -13.41 11.74 10.86
C THR A 182 -13.02 12.39 9.50
N PRO A 183 -11.83 13.02 9.37
CA PRO A 183 -11.41 13.75 8.16
C PRO A 183 -10.95 12.81 7.03
N THR A 184 -11.88 12.00 6.55
CA THR A 184 -11.65 10.93 5.57
C THR A 184 -11.12 11.46 4.24
N GLY A 185 -11.76 12.48 3.68
CA GLY A 185 -11.36 13.05 2.39
C GLY A 185 -9.96 13.62 2.43
N ASN A 186 -9.66 14.44 3.44
CA ASN A 186 -8.34 15.03 3.63
C ASN A 186 -7.25 13.97 3.78
N ARG A 187 -7.50 12.89 4.54
CA ARG A 187 -6.52 11.83 4.72
C ARG A 187 -6.32 11.02 3.43
N LEU A 188 -7.38 10.68 2.71
CA LEU A 188 -7.28 10.04 1.40
C LEU A 188 -6.46 10.89 0.43
N GLN A 189 -6.72 12.20 0.36
CA GLN A 189 -5.95 13.10 -0.50
C GLN A 189 -4.46 13.12 -0.14
N SER A 190 -4.12 13.08 1.16
CA SER A 190 -2.74 13.02 1.63
C SER A 190 -2.03 11.73 1.21
N ILE A 191 -2.75 10.61 1.15
CA ILE A 191 -2.21 9.28 0.81
C ILE A 191 -2.08 9.10 -0.70
N LEU A 192 -3.12 9.47 -1.45
CA LEU A 192 -3.16 9.27 -2.90
C LEU A 192 -2.26 10.23 -3.66
N LYS A 193 -2.05 11.46 -3.15
CA LYS A 193 -1.28 12.50 -3.87
C LYS A 193 0.17 12.08 -4.19
N PRO A 194 0.98 11.59 -3.24
CA PRO A 194 2.36 11.18 -3.53
C PRO A 194 2.42 10.01 -4.51
N TYR A 195 1.51 9.05 -4.39
CA TYR A 195 1.41 7.90 -5.27
C TYR A 195 1.09 8.31 -6.71
N ILE A 196 0.01 9.07 -6.93
CA ILE A 196 -0.37 9.56 -8.27
C ILE A 196 0.74 10.44 -8.86
N ALA A 197 1.38 11.29 -8.05
CA ALA A 197 2.52 12.09 -8.52
C ALA A 197 3.71 11.22 -8.92
N SER A 198 3.93 10.06 -8.29
CA SER A 198 4.98 9.11 -8.67
C SER A 198 4.69 8.43 -10.01
N LEU A 199 3.42 8.14 -10.30
CA LEU A 199 2.98 7.65 -11.61
C LEU A 199 3.24 8.69 -12.70
N SER A 200 2.84 9.95 -12.46
CA SER A 200 3.05 11.03 -13.43
C SER A 200 4.52 11.32 -13.74
N ARG A 201 5.44 11.09 -12.79
CA ARG A 201 6.88 11.29 -13.01
C ARG A 201 7.52 10.18 -13.85
N ARG A 202 6.90 9.01 -13.90
CA ARG A 202 7.43 7.82 -14.58
C ARG A 202 6.32 7.15 -15.40
N PRO A 203 5.81 7.82 -16.44
CA PRO A 203 4.72 7.28 -17.27
C PRO A 203 5.14 5.95 -17.91
N ASP A 204 6.41 5.79 -18.29
CA ASP A 204 6.94 4.56 -18.89
C ASP A 204 6.99 3.37 -17.92
N SER A 205 6.92 3.61 -16.60
CA SER A 205 6.90 2.58 -15.57
C SER A 205 5.52 2.38 -14.94
N MET A 206 4.46 2.90 -15.54
CA MET A 206 3.11 2.81 -14.98
C MET A 206 2.64 1.35 -14.89
N ASP A 207 2.88 0.56 -15.93
CA ASP A 207 2.55 -0.88 -15.96
C ASP A 207 3.41 -1.73 -14.99
N THR A 208 4.54 -1.20 -14.53
CA THR A 208 5.43 -1.87 -13.57
C THR A 208 5.31 -1.32 -12.16
N THR A 209 4.58 -0.21 -11.98
CA THR A 209 4.30 0.34 -10.66
C THR A 209 3.17 -0.47 -10.04
N LYS A 210 3.47 -1.12 -8.91
CA LYS A 210 2.52 -1.95 -8.18
C LYS A 210 1.27 -1.13 -7.83
N PRO A 211 0.06 -1.59 -8.23
CA PRO A 211 -1.20 -0.96 -7.83
C PRO A 211 -1.36 -0.86 -6.32
N VAL A 212 -2.19 0.07 -5.84
CA VAL A 212 -2.50 0.22 -4.40
C VAL A 212 -3.95 -0.11 -4.12
N ASN A 213 -4.20 -0.81 -3.00
CA ASN A 213 -5.52 -1.09 -2.48
C ASN A 213 -5.69 -0.44 -1.09
N VAL A 214 -6.42 0.67 -1.06
CA VAL A 214 -6.69 1.48 0.14
C VAL A 214 -7.97 1.00 0.81
N ILE A 215 -7.89 0.54 2.05
CA ILE A 215 -9.01 0.03 2.83
C ILE A 215 -9.24 0.96 4.02
N VAL A 216 -10.32 1.74 3.96
CA VAL A 216 -10.74 2.66 5.00
C VAL A 216 -11.63 1.92 5.99
N ILE A 217 -11.25 1.85 7.27
CA ILE A 217 -12.05 1.24 8.34
C ILE A 217 -12.59 2.34 9.26
N THR A 218 -13.91 2.48 9.37
CA THR A 218 -14.57 3.57 10.13
C THR A 218 -15.90 3.12 10.75
N ASP A 219 -16.31 3.72 11.87
CA ASP A 219 -17.65 3.58 12.46
C ASP A 219 -18.55 4.81 12.28
N GLY A 220 -18.09 5.81 11.54
CA GLY A 220 -18.73 7.11 11.43
C GLY A 220 -18.85 7.64 10.01
N ALA A 221 -19.65 8.69 9.85
CA ALA A 221 -19.68 9.49 8.64
C ALA A 221 -18.42 10.38 8.56
N ALA A 222 -17.94 10.65 7.34
CA ALA A 222 -16.85 11.61 7.15
C ALA A 222 -17.28 13.01 7.65
N SER A 223 -16.35 13.70 8.31
CA SER A 223 -16.56 15.09 8.75
C SER A 223 -16.19 16.12 7.67
N ASP A 224 -15.70 15.66 6.53
CA ASP A 224 -15.33 16.43 5.35
C ASP A 224 -15.95 15.79 4.09
N ASP A 225 -15.49 16.20 2.90
CA ASP A 225 -16.01 15.74 1.62
C ASP A 225 -15.05 14.73 0.95
N PRO A 226 -15.20 13.42 1.20
CA PRO A 226 -14.42 12.39 0.53
C PRO A 226 -14.83 12.21 -0.94
N GLU A 227 -16.07 12.50 -1.33
CA GLU A 227 -16.56 12.33 -2.70
C GLU A 227 -15.73 13.19 -3.67
N SER A 228 -15.63 14.49 -3.40
CA SER A 228 -14.87 15.42 -4.25
C SER A 228 -13.40 15.00 -4.40
N ILE A 229 -12.79 14.48 -3.33
CA ILE A 229 -11.41 13.99 -3.35
C ILE A 229 -11.27 12.75 -4.22
N ILE A 230 -12.19 11.80 -4.09
CA ILE A 230 -12.19 10.57 -4.88
C ILE A 230 -12.37 10.92 -6.37
N VAL A 231 -13.38 11.73 -6.70
CA VAL A 231 -13.67 12.16 -8.08
C VAL A 231 -12.47 12.87 -8.70
N HIS A 232 -11.82 13.76 -7.95
CA HIS A 232 -10.61 14.45 -8.42
C HIS A 232 -9.46 13.50 -8.75
N ASN A 233 -9.18 12.53 -7.87
CA ASN A 233 -8.10 11.58 -8.09
C ASN A 233 -8.45 10.56 -9.20
N ALA A 234 -9.72 10.17 -9.32
CA ALA A 234 -10.22 9.34 -10.41
C ALA A 234 -9.97 9.98 -11.78
N ARG A 235 -10.39 11.24 -11.96
CA ARG A 235 -10.19 12.00 -13.20
C ARG A 235 -8.70 12.20 -13.53
N LYS A 236 -7.85 12.37 -12.51
CA LYS A 236 -6.39 12.42 -12.70
C LYS A 236 -5.81 11.11 -13.20
N LEU A 237 -6.23 9.98 -12.64
CA LEU A 237 -5.79 8.67 -13.09
C LEU A 237 -6.22 8.42 -14.55
N ASP A 238 -7.42 8.86 -14.94
CA ASP A 238 -7.88 8.77 -16.33
C ASP A 238 -7.07 9.65 -17.28
N THR A 239 -6.71 10.87 -16.84
CA THR A 239 -5.82 11.77 -17.61
C THR A 239 -4.43 11.16 -17.81
N LEU A 240 -3.97 10.36 -16.84
CA LEU A 240 -2.70 9.64 -16.93
C LEU A 240 -2.81 8.34 -17.72
N GLU A 241 -3.99 7.98 -18.23
CA GLU A 241 -4.26 6.68 -18.86
C GLU A 241 -3.89 5.49 -17.95
N ALA A 242 -3.97 5.67 -16.63
CA ALA A 242 -3.58 4.65 -15.66
C ALA A 242 -4.54 3.45 -15.73
N PRO A 243 -4.02 2.19 -15.67
CA PRO A 243 -4.84 0.99 -15.70
C PRO A 243 -6.00 1.06 -14.71
N PRO A 244 -7.23 0.62 -15.03
CA PRO A 244 -8.40 0.78 -14.15
C PRO A 244 -8.17 0.37 -12.69
N HIS A 245 -7.40 -0.70 -12.48
CA HIS A 245 -7.06 -1.27 -11.17
C HIS A 245 -5.87 -0.60 -10.45
N GLN A 246 -5.24 0.44 -11.02
CA GLN A 246 -4.03 1.08 -10.46
C GLN A 246 -4.21 1.61 -9.03
N VAL A 247 -5.42 2.06 -8.71
CA VAL A 247 -5.84 2.47 -7.37
C VAL A 247 -7.19 1.84 -7.08
N GLY A 248 -7.30 1.21 -5.92
CA GLY A 248 -8.57 0.86 -5.32
C GLY A 248 -8.79 1.52 -3.97
N ILE A 249 -10.03 1.89 -3.70
CA ILE A 249 -10.50 2.37 -2.40
C ILE A 249 -11.65 1.47 -1.98
N GLN A 250 -11.65 1.06 -0.72
CA GLN A 250 -12.68 0.25 -0.12
C GLN A 250 -13.07 0.86 1.20
N PHE A 251 -14.36 1.13 1.41
CA PHE A 251 -14.87 1.54 2.70
C PHE A 251 -15.41 0.34 3.45
N PHE A 252 -14.95 0.18 4.69
CA PHE A 252 -15.33 -0.90 5.56
C PHE A 252 -15.89 -0.34 6.87
N GLN A 253 -17.18 -0.56 7.08
CA GLN A 253 -17.83 -0.13 8.31
C GLN A 253 -17.55 -1.11 9.45
N VAL A 254 -17.10 -0.58 10.59
CA VAL A 254 -17.09 -1.27 11.89
C VAL A 254 -18.22 -0.74 12.78
N GLY A 255 -18.73 -1.59 13.67
CA GLY A 255 -19.89 -1.25 14.50
C GLY A 255 -21.22 -1.39 13.77
N ASN A 256 -22.27 -0.79 14.33
CA ASN A 256 -23.65 -0.87 13.82
C ASN A 256 -24.35 0.50 13.82
N GLU A 257 -23.57 1.56 13.65
CA GLU A 257 -24.07 2.92 13.57
C GLU A 257 -24.83 3.14 12.25
N TYR A 258 -26.14 3.39 12.34
CA TYR A 258 -26.98 3.60 11.16
C TYR A 258 -26.54 4.82 10.35
N GLY A 259 -26.04 5.87 11.01
CA GLY A 259 -25.55 7.08 10.35
C GLY A 259 -24.34 6.80 9.45
N ALA A 260 -23.42 5.96 9.90
CA ALA A 260 -22.26 5.55 9.10
C ALA A 260 -22.68 4.71 7.89
N ALA A 261 -23.60 3.76 8.08
CA ALA A 261 -24.12 2.94 6.98
C ALA A 261 -24.81 3.80 5.91
N ALA A 262 -25.63 4.76 6.33
CA ALA A 262 -26.31 5.68 5.42
C ALA A 262 -25.31 6.58 4.68
N ALA A 263 -24.31 7.11 5.36
CA ALA A 263 -23.28 7.96 4.75
C ALA A 263 -22.43 7.21 3.72
N LEU A 264 -22.04 5.96 4.00
CA LEU A 264 -21.30 5.14 3.04
C LEU A 264 -22.14 4.77 1.82
N ARG A 265 -23.43 4.48 2.02
CA ARG A 265 -24.35 4.22 0.91
C ARG A 265 -24.54 5.46 0.04
N GLN A 266 -24.73 6.62 0.67
CA GLN A 266 -24.84 7.89 -0.04
C GLN A 266 -23.57 8.16 -0.87
N LEU A 267 -22.39 7.96 -0.28
CA LEU A 267 -21.12 8.09 -1.00
C LEU A 267 -21.02 7.13 -2.20
N ASP A 268 -21.48 5.89 -2.08
CA ASP A 268 -21.49 4.91 -3.18
C ASP A 268 -22.43 5.35 -4.32
N ASP A 269 -23.64 5.79 -3.97
CA ASP A 269 -24.65 6.27 -4.91
C ASP A 269 -24.16 7.55 -5.63
N ASP A 270 -23.62 8.52 -4.88
CA ASP A 270 -23.07 9.78 -5.44
C ASP A 270 -21.92 9.49 -6.43
N LEU A 271 -20.98 8.62 -6.05
CA LEU A 271 -19.86 8.26 -6.93
C LEU A 271 -20.31 7.53 -8.21
N ALA A 272 -21.37 6.73 -8.14
CA ALA A 272 -21.94 6.08 -9.31
C ALA A 272 -22.53 7.09 -10.31
N GLU A 273 -23.09 8.21 -9.83
CA GLU A 273 -23.64 9.28 -10.66
C GLU A 273 -22.56 10.15 -11.33
N GLN A 274 -21.36 10.24 -10.74
CA GLN A 274 -20.26 11.07 -11.26
C GLN A 274 -19.61 10.55 -12.54
N GLY A 275 -19.93 9.32 -12.97
CA GLY A 275 -19.40 8.70 -14.20
C GLY A 275 -17.88 8.49 -14.18
N ILE A 276 -17.29 8.36 -12.98
CA ILE A 276 -15.86 8.11 -12.81
C ILE A 276 -15.49 6.65 -13.05
N ARG A 277 -14.19 6.36 -13.22
CA ARG A 277 -13.67 4.99 -13.23
C ARG A 277 -14.10 4.21 -11.98
N ASP A 278 -14.35 2.92 -12.18
CA ASP A 278 -14.73 1.96 -11.14
C ASP A 278 -13.53 1.66 -10.23
N MET A 279 -13.40 2.42 -9.15
CA MET A 279 -12.28 2.33 -8.21
C MET A 279 -12.67 2.32 -6.73
N VAL A 280 -13.96 2.51 -6.41
CA VAL A 280 -14.47 2.53 -5.03
C VAL A 280 -15.46 1.38 -4.84
N ASP A 281 -15.35 0.67 -3.72
CA ASP A 281 -16.36 -0.28 -3.25
C ASP A 281 -16.69 0.01 -1.78
N THR A 282 -17.94 -0.24 -1.37
CA THR A 282 -18.37 -0.11 0.03
C THR A 282 -18.82 -1.47 0.58
N ALA A 283 -18.50 -1.74 1.85
CA ALA A 283 -18.89 -2.96 2.56
C ALA A 283 -19.27 -2.65 4.01
N THR A 284 -20.39 -3.22 4.46
CA THR A 284 -20.91 -3.07 5.82
C THR A 284 -20.86 -4.38 6.60
N TRP A 285 -20.65 -4.26 7.91
CA TRP A 285 -20.65 -5.38 8.84
C TRP A 285 -22.02 -5.61 9.48
N SER A 286 -22.44 -6.86 9.69
CA SER A 286 -23.63 -7.20 10.47
C SER A 286 -23.32 -8.07 11.69
N THR A 287 -23.66 -7.51 12.86
CA THR A 287 -23.93 -8.06 14.21
C THR A 287 -23.08 -9.17 14.88
N ASN A 288 -22.15 -9.87 14.22
CA ASN A 288 -21.44 -11.03 14.83
C ASN A 288 -19.94 -10.82 15.16
N GLY A 289 -19.50 -9.56 15.30
CA GLY A 289 -18.11 -9.18 15.61
C GLY A 289 -17.12 -9.35 14.44
N LEU A 290 -16.16 -8.44 14.32
CA LEU A 290 -15.21 -8.34 13.20
C LEU A 290 -14.31 -9.60 13.10
N LYS A 291 -14.75 -10.59 12.33
CA LYS A 291 -13.97 -11.80 12.04
C LYS A 291 -13.01 -11.53 10.90
N ALA A 292 -11.82 -12.14 10.98
CA ALA A 292 -10.79 -12.10 9.93
C ALA A 292 -11.38 -12.39 8.54
N ASP A 293 -12.32 -13.34 8.45
CA ASP A 293 -13.02 -13.72 7.22
C ASP A 293 -13.81 -12.57 6.58
N GLY A 294 -14.31 -11.62 7.38
CA GLY A 294 -15.05 -10.44 6.93
C GLY A 294 -14.14 -9.43 6.25
N ILE A 295 -13.06 -9.00 6.93
CA ILE A 295 -12.04 -8.13 6.31
C ILE A 295 -11.43 -8.84 5.11
N LEU A 296 -11.14 -10.13 5.24
CA LEU A 296 -10.58 -10.90 4.15
C LEU A 296 -11.53 -10.92 2.96
N LYS A 297 -12.82 -11.20 3.14
CA LYS A 297 -13.80 -11.10 2.05
C LYS A 297 -13.83 -9.70 1.42
N VAL A 298 -13.56 -8.64 2.16
CA VAL A 298 -13.51 -7.28 1.63
C VAL A 298 -12.24 -7.06 0.83
N VAL A 299 -11.08 -7.31 1.43
CA VAL A 299 -9.77 -7.32 0.76
C VAL A 299 -9.83 -8.13 -0.53
N LEU A 300 -10.48 -9.30 -0.49
CA LEU A 300 -10.59 -10.19 -1.63
C LEU A 300 -11.66 -9.76 -2.64
N GLY A 301 -12.87 -9.43 -2.17
CA GLY A 301 -14.07 -9.30 -2.98
C GLY A 301 -14.08 -8.08 -3.90
N ALA A 302 -13.56 -6.95 -3.43
CA ALA A 302 -13.47 -5.74 -4.24
C ALA A 302 -12.42 -5.89 -5.37
N VAL A 303 -11.31 -6.59 -5.11
CA VAL A 303 -10.26 -6.83 -6.10
C VAL A 303 -10.72 -7.85 -7.15
N VAL A 304 -11.35 -8.95 -6.71
CA VAL A 304 -11.93 -10.00 -7.56
C VAL A 304 -12.92 -9.41 -8.58
N ARG A 305 -13.87 -8.58 -8.12
CA ARG A 305 -14.88 -7.97 -9.01
C ARG A 305 -14.25 -7.08 -10.09
N ARG A 306 -13.10 -6.46 -9.83
CA ARG A 306 -12.41 -5.56 -10.76
C ARG A 306 -11.59 -6.33 -11.79
N LEU A 307 -10.89 -7.38 -11.36
CA LEU A 307 -10.18 -8.30 -12.26
C LEU A 307 -11.13 -9.03 -13.20
N ASP A 308 -12.29 -9.48 -12.69
CA ASP A 308 -13.30 -10.15 -13.50
C ASP A 308 -13.88 -9.22 -14.58
N ARG A 309 -14.21 -7.96 -14.23
CA ARG A 309 -14.69 -6.95 -15.20
C ARG A 309 -13.65 -6.63 -16.29
N GLN A 310 -12.36 -6.63 -15.95
CA GLN A 310 -11.28 -6.41 -16.92
C GLN A 310 -11.14 -7.56 -17.91
N SER A 311 -11.23 -8.81 -17.44
CA SER A 311 -11.21 -9.99 -18.32
C SER A 311 -12.35 -9.96 -19.35
N ILE A 312 -13.54 -9.48 -18.94
CA ILE A 312 -14.70 -9.34 -19.81
C ILE A 312 -14.49 -8.23 -20.85
N ARG A 313 -13.99 -7.05 -20.46
CA ARG A 313 -13.72 -5.95 -21.41
C ARG A 313 -12.70 -6.35 -22.48
N ASN A 314 -11.59 -6.96 -22.08
CA ASN A 314 -10.56 -7.44 -23.00
C ASN A 314 -11.08 -8.54 -23.95
N SER A 315 -12.00 -9.39 -23.49
CA SER A 315 -12.70 -10.39 -24.31
C SER A 315 -13.67 -9.77 -25.32
N VAL A 316 -14.26 -8.62 -25.04
CA VAL A 316 -15.24 -7.97 -25.93
C VAL A 316 -14.53 -7.21 -27.05
N ASP A 317 -13.43 -6.54 -26.74
CA ASP A 317 -12.64 -5.80 -27.75
C ASP A 317 -11.92 -6.73 -28.73
N SER A 318 -11.49 -7.91 -28.27
CA SER A 318 -10.88 -8.94 -29.13
C SER A 318 -11.86 -9.70 -30.04
N ARG A 319 -13.18 -9.60 -29.80
CA ARG A 319 -14.23 -10.15 -30.70
C ARG A 319 -14.76 -9.12 -31.71
N ARG A 320 -14.38 -7.85 -31.57
CA ARG A 320 -14.81 -6.74 -32.46
C ARG A 320 -13.76 -6.35 -33.50
N GLN A 321 -12.58 -6.98 -33.48
CA GLN A 321 -11.54 -6.90 -34.52
C GLN A 321 -11.58 -8.15 -35.39
#